data_AF-A0A0C9RY37-F1
#
_entry.id   AF-A0A0C9RY37-F1
#
_cell.length_a   1.000
_cell.length_b   1.000
_cell.length_c   1.000
_cell.angle_alpha   90.00
_cell.angle_beta   90.00
_cell.angle_gamma   90.00
#
_symmetry.space_group_name_H-M   'P 1'
#
loop_
_entity.id
_entity.type
_entity.pdbx_description
1 polymer ?
#
loop_
_entity_poly.entity_id
_entity_poly.type
_entity_poly.pdbx_seq_one_letter_code
_entity_poly.pdbx_strand_id
1 'polypeptide(L)'
;MLGVVVLLHLLAWSRAQKELLVYPSVVEERTTDTNLVLRVSDDITLNLEKSSVLAERLLFATDAGSTYHLETIDTASIQENIYHDAHHQSSVHVHHEDGALRIEGIINHKLRIKPLAEAERSSQGQILHSLYETEEIKEDPKKLASDPHLHLWNTLSSNLNFLHSALTPRPRNVSSFVVELHIISDEEHQDHFRTKEELITCLGVMTNAVNLRFLDMKTPSISFKLVGVTNS
;
A
#
# COMPACT_ATOMS: atom_id res chain seq x y z
N MET A 1 36.76 2.55 -36.45
CA MET A 1 36.87 1.95 -35.09
C MET A 1 36.30 2.89 -34.00
N LEU A 2 35.23 3.65 -34.27
CA LEU A 2 34.50 4.44 -33.24
C LEU A 2 32.99 4.11 -33.17
N GLY A 3 32.44 3.37 -34.14
CA GLY A 3 31.00 3.06 -34.19
C GLY A 3 30.56 1.85 -33.37
N VAL A 4 31.48 1.00 -32.91
CA VAL A 4 31.14 -0.24 -32.18
C VAL A 4 31.15 -0.05 -30.66
N VAL A 5 31.87 0.96 -30.14
CA VAL A 5 31.95 1.21 -28.69
C VAL A 5 30.70 1.92 -28.17
N VAL A 6 30.05 2.75 -28.98
CA VAL A 6 28.81 3.45 -28.59
C VAL A 6 27.61 2.50 -28.51
N LEU A 7 27.63 1.39 -29.26
CA LEU A 7 26.56 0.39 -29.23
C LEU A 7 26.64 -0.56 -28.00
N LEU A 8 27.79 -0.62 -27.31
CA LEU A 8 27.99 -1.45 -26.12
C LEU A 8 27.80 -0.69 -24.79
N HIS A 9 27.72 0.65 -24.81
CA HIS A 9 27.39 1.46 -23.63
C HIS A 9 25.90 1.74 -23.45
N LEU A 10 25.05 1.31 -24.38
CA LEU A 10 23.60 1.35 -24.23
C LEU A 10 23.01 0.03 -23.66
N LEU A 11 23.86 -0.93 -23.26
CA LEU A 11 23.45 -2.23 -22.70
C LEU A 11 23.77 -2.40 -21.19
N ALA A 12 23.87 -1.30 -20.44
CA ALA A 12 23.92 -1.30 -18.98
C ALA A 12 23.08 -0.12 -18.48
N TRP A 13 21.98 -0.24 -17.73
CA TRP A 13 21.45 -1.32 -16.92
C TRP A 13 19.92 -1.38 -17.10
N SER A 14 19.40 -2.32 -17.87
CA SER A 14 18.06 -2.82 -17.52
C SER A 14 18.27 -3.82 -16.40
N ARG A 15 18.13 -3.37 -15.15
CA ARG A 15 17.88 -4.33 -14.07
C ARG A 15 16.52 -4.91 -14.42
N ALA A 16 16.49 -6.03 -15.14
CA ALA A 16 15.26 -6.70 -15.52
C ALA A 16 14.55 -7.03 -14.20
N GLN A 17 13.56 -6.21 -13.86
CA GLN A 17 12.71 -6.44 -12.71
C GLN A 17 12.14 -7.84 -12.90
N LYS A 18 12.32 -8.72 -11.91
CA LYS A 18 11.85 -10.09 -12.04
C LYS A 18 10.32 -10.04 -11.99
N GLU A 19 9.74 -10.05 -13.18
CA GLU A 19 8.30 -9.98 -13.42
C GLU A 19 7.83 -11.37 -13.86
N LEU A 20 6.82 -11.88 -13.16
CA LEU A 20 6.16 -13.15 -13.45
C LEU A 20 4.69 -12.88 -13.78
N LEU A 21 4.24 -13.40 -14.91
CA LEU A 21 2.85 -13.34 -15.33
C LEU A 21 2.07 -14.50 -14.71
N VAL A 22 0.99 -14.19 -14.01
CA VAL A 22 0.21 -15.18 -13.24
C VAL A 22 -1.30 -15.00 -13.45
N TYR A 23 -2.06 -16.07 -13.21
CA TYR A 23 -3.52 -16.05 -13.16
C TYR A 23 -3.98 -16.49 -11.77
N PRO A 24 -4.16 -15.53 -10.84
CA PRO A 24 -4.60 -15.82 -9.48
C PRO A 24 -5.98 -16.46 -9.47
N SER A 25 -6.24 -17.28 -8.44
CA SER A 25 -7.52 -17.96 -8.30
C SER A 25 -7.87 -18.19 -6.83
N VAL A 26 -9.14 -18.01 -6.50
CA VAL A 26 -9.69 -18.44 -5.21
C VAL A 26 -9.71 -19.97 -5.17
N VAL A 27 -9.12 -20.56 -4.13
CA VAL A 27 -9.04 -22.02 -3.92
C VAL A 27 -10.12 -22.49 -2.96
N GLU A 28 -10.42 -21.70 -1.93
CA GLU A 28 -11.42 -22.02 -0.92
C GLU A 28 -12.02 -20.71 -0.38
N GLU A 29 -13.33 -20.68 -0.25
CA GLU A 29 -14.08 -19.68 0.49
C GLU A 29 -14.57 -20.36 1.77
N ARG A 30 -14.04 -19.96 2.94
CA ARG A 30 -14.35 -20.64 4.20
C ARG A 30 -15.72 -20.20 4.71
N THR A 31 -16.35 -21.05 5.52
CA THR A 31 -17.75 -20.94 6.00
C THR A 31 -18.11 -19.69 6.82
N THR A 32 -17.14 -18.83 7.10
CA THR A 32 -17.34 -17.44 7.53
C THR A 32 -16.99 -16.56 6.33
N ASP A 33 -17.91 -15.74 5.83
CA ASP A 33 -17.80 -14.82 4.66
C ASP A 33 -16.64 -13.78 4.73
N THR A 34 -15.65 -13.99 5.60
CA THR A 34 -14.55 -13.11 5.92
C THR A 34 -13.18 -13.63 5.49
N ASN A 35 -13.03 -14.94 5.22
CA ASN A 35 -11.71 -15.55 5.00
C ASN A 35 -11.62 -16.25 3.64
N LEU A 36 -10.55 -15.98 2.91
CA LEU A 36 -10.31 -16.45 1.54
C LEU A 36 -8.96 -17.14 1.44
N VAL A 37 -8.88 -18.28 0.73
CA VAL A 37 -7.59 -18.86 0.33
C VAL A 37 -7.33 -18.51 -1.14
N LEU A 38 -6.29 -17.72 -1.37
CA LEU A 38 -5.94 -17.20 -2.69
C LEU A 38 -4.62 -17.81 -3.17
N ARG A 39 -4.66 -18.56 -4.27
CA ARG A 39 -3.45 -18.97 -4.97
C ARG A 39 -3.03 -17.86 -5.93
N VAL A 40 -1.86 -17.29 -5.70
CA VAL A 40 -1.28 -16.22 -6.53
C VAL A 40 -0.40 -16.83 -7.62
N SER A 41 0.40 -17.83 -7.26
CA SER A 41 1.24 -18.63 -8.18
C SER A 41 1.42 -20.04 -7.61
N ASP A 42 2.17 -20.90 -8.29
CA ASP A 42 2.47 -22.26 -7.79
C ASP A 42 3.21 -22.24 -6.44
N ASP A 43 4.00 -21.20 -6.18
CA ASP A 43 4.82 -21.08 -4.97
C ASP A 43 4.19 -20.18 -3.89
N ILE A 44 3.11 -19.45 -4.21
CA ILE A 44 2.53 -18.43 -3.32
C ILE A 44 1.03 -18.66 -3.17
N THR A 45 0.64 -19.02 -1.95
CA THR A 45 -0.77 -19.11 -1.52
C THR A 45 -0.95 -18.25 -0.28
N LEU A 46 -1.93 -17.36 -0.31
CA LEU A 46 -2.27 -16.45 0.78
C LEU A 46 -3.51 -16.95 1.52
N ASN A 47 -3.45 -16.90 2.86
CA ASN A 47 -4.60 -17.10 3.74
C ASN A 47 -5.07 -15.72 4.19
N LEU A 48 -6.11 -15.23 3.52
CA LEU A 48 -6.56 -13.86 3.62
C LEU A 48 -7.67 -13.69 4.66
N GLU A 49 -7.53 -12.68 5.50
CA GLU A 49 -8.51 -12.20 6.47
C GLU A 49 -8.90 -10.75 6.14
N LYS A 50 -10.18 -10.39 6.35
CA LYS A 50 -10.63 -9.00 6.16
C LYS A 50 -9.86 -8.02 7.06
N SER A 51 -9.51 -6.88 6.50
CA SER A 51 -8.81 -5.81 7.21
C SER A 51 -9.76 -4.67 7.54
N SER A 52 -9.53 -3.99 8.67
CA SER A 52 -10.22 -2.74 9.00
C SER A 52 -9.18 -1.65 9.22
N VAL A 53 -9.04 -0.78 8.22
CA VAL A 53 -7.97 0.22 8.15
C VAL A 53 -8.49 1.60 7.77
N LEU A 54 -9.70 1.68 7.23
CA LEU A 54 -10.31 2.92 6.79
C LEU A 54 -11.31 3.41 7.86
N ALA A 55 -11.42 4.72 8.02
CA ALA A 55 -12.59 5.31 8.65
C ALA A 55 -13.82 5.08 7.79
N GLU A 56 -14.94 4.66 8.41
CA GLU A 56 -16.22 4.45 7.71
C GLU A 56 -16.60 5.63 6.82
N ARG A 57 -16.31 6.83 7.32
CA ARG A 57 -16.49 8.10 6.63
C ARG A 57 -15.14 8.82 6.58
N LEU A 58 -14.49 8.78 5.43
CA LEU A 58 -13.17 9.37 5.21
C LEU A 58 -13.32 10.80 4.66
N LEU A 59 -12.57 11.75 5.23
CA LEU A 59 -12.54 13.13 4.73
C LEU A 59 -11.65 13.21 3.49
N PHE A 60 -12.18 13.67 2.38
CA PHE A 60 -11.40 13.90 1.16
C PHE A 60 -11.37 15.39 0.86
N ALA A 61 -10.17 15.95 0.74
CA ALA A 61 -9.93 17.34 0.39
C ALA A 61 -9.35 17.40 -1.02
N THR A 62 -9.87 18.27 -1.88
CA THR A 62 -9.34 18.52 -3.22
C THR A 62 -8.96 19.98 -3.33
N ASP A 63 -7.74 20.25 -3.80
CA ASP A 63 -7.31 21.62 -4.07
C ASP A 63 -8.19 22.25 -5.17
N ALA A 64 -8.74 23.42 -4.87
CA ALA A 64 -9.53 24.26 -5.78
C ALA A 64 -8.86 25.63 -5.98
N GLY A 65 -7.53 25.70 -5.82
CA GLY A 65 -6.70 26.88 -6.01
C GLY A 65 -6.47 27.65 -4.71
N SER A 66 -7.45 28.46 -4.28
CA SER A 66 -7.32 29.28 -3.05
C SER A 66 -8.02 28.68 -1.83
N THR A 67 -8.77 27.58 -2.02
CA THR A 67 -9.50 26.86 -0.99
C THR A 67 -9.50 25.36 -1.29
N TYR A 68 -9.85 24.55 -0.29
CA TYR A 68 -10.10 23.13 -0.48
C TYR A 68 -11.60 22.85 -0.57
N HIS A 69 -11.98 22.01 -1.54
CA HIS A 69 -13.29 21.37 -1.53
C HIS A 69 -13.23 20.14 -0.62
N LEU A 70 -14.07 20.12 0.42
CA LEU A 70 -14.14 19.03 1.38
C LEU A 70 -15.37 18.18 1.13
N GLU A 71 -15.17 16.87 1.02
CA GLU A 71 -16.23 15.87 0.91
C GLU A 71 -15.99 14.75 1.91
N THR A 72 -17.01 13.93 2.14
CA THR A 72 -16.90 12.74 2.98
C THR A 72 -17.28 11.51 2.16
N ILE A 73 -16.35 10.57 2.05
CA ILE A 73 -16.50 9.35 1.27
C ILE A 73 -16.85 8.20 2.21
N ASP A 74 -17.90 7.45 1.88
CA ASP A 74 -18.22 6.18 2.53
C ASP A 74 -17.24 5.11 2.04
N THR A 75 -16.49 4.51 2.96
CA THR A 75 -15.43 3.55 2.62
C THR A 75 -15.86 2.10 2.78
N ALA A 76 -17.13 1.81 3.10
CA ALA A 76 -17.57 0.44 3.37
C ALA A 76 -17.26 -0.53 2.22
N SER A 77 -17.55 -0.12 0.97
CA SER A 77 -17.28 -0.92 -0.23
C SER A 77 -15.80 -1.06 -0.58
N ILE A 78 -14.96 -0.13 -0.12
CA ILE A 78 -13.51 -0.23 -0.29
C ILE A 78 -12.97 -1.19 0.77
N GLN A 79 -13.34 -0.98 2.03
CA GLN A 79 -12.86 -1.75 3.16
C GLN A 79 -13.25 -3.23 3.09
N GLU A 80 -14.45 -3.55 2.60
CA GLU A 80 -14.90 -4.94 2.49
C GLU A 80 -14.03 -5.81 1.58
N ASN A 81 -13.23 -5.18 0.72
CA ASN A 81 -12.37 -5.79 -0.29
C ASN A 81 -10.87 -5.70 0.06
N ILE A 82 -10.49 -5.14 1.22
CA ILE A 82 -9.09 -5.11 1.69
C ILE A 82 -8.84 -6.29 2.62
N TYR A 83 -7.84 -7.11 2.28
CA TYR A 83 -7.46 -8.31 3.01
C TYR A 83 -5.98 -8.29 3.40
N HIS A 84 -5.62 -9.10 4.39
CA HIS A 84 -4.24 -9.35 4.76
C HIS A 84 -3.95 -10.83 5.01
N ASP A 85 -2.67 -11.20 4.87
CA ASP A 85 -2.10 -12.45 5.36
C ASP A 85 -0.96 -12.09 6.31
N ALA A 86 -1.13 -12.40 7.60
CA ALA A 86 -0.14 -12.05 8.62
C ALA A 86 1.19 -12.81 8.47
N HIS A 87 1.16 -14.04 7.97
CA HIS A 87 2.35 -14.87 7.78
C HIS A 87 3.24 -14.34 6.66
N HIS A 88 2.62 -13.95 5.54
CA HIS A 88 3.32 -13.37 4.39
C HIS A 88 3.54 -11.86 4.53
N GLN A 89 2.93 -11.23 5.55
CA GLN A 89 2.80 -9.78 5.69
C GLN A 89 2.22 -9.14 4.42
N SER A 90 1.23 -9.81 3.83
CA SER A 90 0.54 -9.36 2.61
C SER A 90 -0.59 -8.41 2.96
N SER A 91 -0.81 -7.40 2.14
CA SER A 91 -1.97 -6.52 2.18
C SER A 91 -2.44 -6.32 0.76
N VAL A 92 -3.66 -6.74 0.44
CA VAL A 92 -4.16 -6.79 -0.93
C VAL A 92 -5.61 -6.32 -0.99
N HIS A 93 -5.95 -5.63 -2.07
CA HIS A 93 -7.31 -5.39 -2.48
C HIS A 93 -7.76 -6.52 -3.42
N VAL A 94 -8.88 -7.17 -3.10
CA VAL A 94 -9.42 -8.31 -3.82
C VAL A 94 -10.87 -8.02 -4.17
N HIS A 95 -11.17 -7.95 -5.47
CA HIS A 95 -12.53 -7.74 -5.97
C HIS A 95 -12.73 -8.48 -7.30
N HIS A 96 -13.95 -8.44 -7.83
CA HIS A 96 -14.28 -9.01 -9.13
C HIS A 96 -14.64 -7.90 -10.13
N GLU A 97 -14.10 -8.01 -11.34
CA GLU A 97 -14.39 -7.13 -12.48
C GLU A 97 -14.92 -7.99 -13.63
N ASP A 98 -16.17 -7.75 -14.04
CA ASP A 98 -16.91 -8.59 -15.00
C ASP A 98 -16.87 -10.10 -14.66
N GLY A 99 -16.98 -10.42 -13.37
CA GLY A 99 -16.92 -11.79 -12.87
C GLY A 99 -15.53 -12.42 -12.83
N ALA A 100 -14.48 -11.72 -13.27
CA ALA A 100 -13.10 -12.17 -13.18
C ALA A 100 -12.41 -11.60 -11.94
N LEU A 101 -11.58 -12.42 -11.28
CA LEU A 101 -10.85 -12.04 -10.09
C LEU A 101 -9.79 -10.98 -10.41
N ARG A 102 -9.82 -9.86 -9.68
CA ARG A 102 -8.83 -8.79 -9.74
C ARG A 102 -8.21 -8.59 -8.36
N ILE A 103 -6.88 -8.76 -8.30
CA ILE A 103 -6.09 -8.52 -7.11
C ILE A 103 -5.00 -7.49 -7.35
N GLU A 104 -4.77 -6.63 -6.36
CA GLU A 104 -3.75 -5.60 -6.41
C GLU A 104 -3.19 -5.34 -5.01
N GLY A 105 -1.87 -5.13 -4.89
CA GLY A 105 -1.25 -4.73 -3.64
C GLY A 105 0.07 -5.42 -3.32
N ILE A 106 0.27 -5.67 -2.04
CA ILE A 106 1.53 -6.10 -1.43
C ILE A 106 1.47 -7.60 -1.12
N ILE A 107 2.32 -8.39 -1.77
CA ILE A 107 2.41 -9.83 -1.53
C ILE A 107 3.35 -10.13 -0.37
N ASN A 108 4.52 -9.49 -0.31
CA ASN A 108 5.44 -9.61 0.82
C ASN A 108 6.46 -8.45 0.79
N HIS A 109 7.56 -8.55 1.54
CA HIS A 109 8.60 -7.52 1.57
C HIS A 109 9.19 -7.17 0.19
N LYS A 110 9.19 -8.10 -0.77
CA LYS A 110 9.78 -7.91 -2.12
C LYS A 110 8.76 -7.83 -3.24
N LEU A 111 7.66 -8.57 -3.14
CA LEU A 111 6.75 -8.79 -4.25
C LEU A 111 5.52 -7.89 -4.15
N ARG A 112 5.12 -7.37 -5.30
CA ARG A 112 3.87 -6.64 -5.53
C ARG A 112 3.09 -7.34 -6.63
N ILE A 113 1.78 -7.14 -6.62
CA ILE A 113 0.90 -7.66 -7.67
C ILE A 113 0.01 -6.55 -8.21
N LYS A 114 -0.19 -6.53 -9.53
CA LYS A 114 -1.16 -5.65 -10.17
C LYS A 114 -1.82 -6.35 -11.36
N PRO A 115 -3.07 -6.01 -11.69
CA PRO A 115 -3.72 -6.52 -12.90
C PRO A 115 -3.12 -5.88 -14.16
N LEU A 116 -3.11 -6.64 -15.25
CA LEU A 116 -2.78 -6.16 -16.59
C LEU A 116 -4.08 -6.07 -17.39
N ALA A 117 -4.85 -5.00 -17.16
CA ALA A 117 -6.20 -4.84 -17.70
C ALA A 117 -6.28 -4.82 -19.23
N GLU A 118 -5.21 -4.41 -19.91
CA GLU A 118 -5.12 -4.33 -21.37
C GLU A 118 -4.65 -5.64 -22.03
N ALA A 119 -4.26 -6.64 -21.23
CA ALA A 119 -3.83 -7.94 -21.74
C ALA A 119 -5.02 -8.84 -22.10
N GLU A 120 -4.81 -9.79 -23.01
CA GLU A 120 -5.82 -10.81 -23.32
C GLU A 120 -6.15 -11.64 -22.07
N ARG A 121 -7.44 -11.81 -21.82
CA ARG A 121 -7.93 -12.72 -20.78
C ARG A 121 -7.57 -14.17 -21.12
N SER A 122 -7.46 -15.02 -20.10
CA SER A 122 -7.27 -16.46 -20.34
C SER A 122 -8.44 -17.06 -21.11
N SER A 123 -8.29 -18.28 -21.64
CA SER A 123 -9.39 -19.03 -22.25
C SER A 123 -10.57 -19.29 -21.30
N GLN A 124 -10.34 -19.15 -19.98
CA GLN A 124 -11.35 -19.26 -18.93
C GLN A 124 -11.86 -17.89 -18.44
N GLY A 125 -11.46 -16.80 -19.10
CA GLY A 125 -11.88 -15.43 -18.77
C GLY A 125 -11.12 -14.80 -17.60
N GLN A 126 -10.01 -15.38 -17.14
CA GLN A 126 -9.23 -14.84 -16.04
C GLN A 126 -8.43 -13.61 -16.48
N ILE A 127 -8.34 -12.62 -15.57
CA ILE A 127 -7.48 -11.45 -15.75
C ILE A 127 -6.03 -11.86 -15.49
N LEU A 128 -5.12 -11.40 -16.35
CA LEU A 128 -3.69 -11.62 -16.17
C LEU A 128 -3.13 -10.63 -15.15
N HIS A 129 -2.25 -11.11 -14.27
CA HIS A 129 -1.58 -10.28 -13.27
C HIS A 129 -0.07 -10.29 -13.45
N SER A 130 0.54 -9.15 -13.19
CA SER A 130 1.99 -8.99 -13.06
C SER A 130 2.35 -9.13 -11.59
N LEU A 131 3.15 -10.16 -11.26
CA LEU A 131 3.81 -10.34 -9.98
C LEU A 131 5.27 -9.89 -10.14
N TYR A 132 5.64 -8.78 -9.52
CA TYR A 132 6.93 -8.14 -9.76
C TYR A 132 7.66 -7.82 -8.48
N GLU A 133 8.99 -7.87 -8.54
CA GLU A 133 9.86 -7.53 -7.42
C GLU A 133 10.10 -6.02 -7.35
N THR A 134 9.84 -5.39 -6.21
CA THR A 134 10.24 -4.01 -5.91
C THR A 134 11.53 -4.01 -5.12
N GLU A 135 12.43 -3.06 -5.41
CA GLU A 135 13.63 -2.90 -4.60
C GLU A 135 13.23 -2.53 -3.17
N GLU A 136 13.71 -3.30 -2.20
CA GLU A 136 13.70 -2.83 -0.82
C GLU A 136 14.58 -1.59 -0.74
N ILE A 137 14.13 -0.59 0.01
CA ILE A 137 14.99 0.51 0.42
C ILE A 137 16.10 -0.11 1.28
N LYS A 138 17.24 -0.40 0.65
CA LYS A 138 18.44 -0.99 1.27
C LYS A 138 19.23 0.05 2.08
N GLU A 139 18.69 1.25 2.21
CA GLU A 139 19.33 2.31 2.96
C GLU A 139 19.25 1.96 4.45
N ASP A 140 20.42 1.89 5.07
CA ASP A 140 20.52 1.79 6.52
C ASP A 140 19.70 2.95 7.12
N PRO A 141 18.67 2.68 7.95
CA PRO A 141 17.87 3.72 8.57
C PRO A 141 18.72 4.78 9.28
N LYS A 142 19.90 4.39 9.79
CA LYS A 142 20.86 5.31 10.40
C LYS A 142 21.56 6.21 9.38
N LYS A 143 21.87 5.70 8.18
CA LYS A 143 22.39 6.52 7.07
C LYS A 143 21.34 7.47 6.54
N LEU A 144 20.08 7.01 6.41
CA LEU A 144 18.97 7.83 5.95
C LEU A 144 18.65 8.98 6.91
N ALA A 145 18.65 8.70 8.22
CA ALA A 145 18.51 9.71 9.27
C ALA A 145 19.70 10.67 9.37
N SER A 146 20.84 10.33 8.77
CA SER A 146 22.06 11.15 8.78
C SER A 146 22.30 11.90 7.47
N ASP A 147 21.44 11.73 6.46
CA ASP A 147 21.56 12.42 5.18
C ASP A 147 21.09 13.88 5.31
N PRO A 148 21.99 14.88 5.14
CA PRO A 148 21.62 16.29 5.24
C PRO A 148 20.72 16.79 4.10
N HIS A 149 20.57 16.04 3.00
CA HIS A 149 19.67 16.37 1.89
C HIS A 149 18.22 15.89 2.09
N LEU A 150 17.98 14.96 3.01
CA LEU A 150 16.64 14.68 3.52
C LEU A 150 16.26 15.78 4.54
N HIS A 151 15.91 16.95 4.00
CA HIS A 151 15.38 18.10 4.76
C HIS A 151 14.23 17.73 5.70
N LEU A 152 13.56 16.60 5.45
CA LEU A 152 12.51 16.06 6.31
C LEU A 152 13.02 15.69 7.70
N TRP A 153 14.22 15.11 7.86
CA TRP A 153 14.71 14.70 9.18
C TRP A 153 15.18 15.89 10.02
N ASN A 154 15.81 16.90 9.43
CA ASN A 154 16.17 18.14 10.15
C ASN A 154 14.94 18.95 10.58
N THR A 155 13.86 18.90 9.79
CA THR A 155 12.56 19.51 10.13
C THR A 155 11.82 18.69 11.19
N LEU A 156 11.85 17.35 11.11
CA LEU A 156 11.30 16.47 12.15
C LEU A 156 12.09 16.59 13.46
N SER A 157 13.42 16.69 13.41
CA SER A 157 14.29 16.85 14.58
C SER A 157 14.08 18.20 15.27
N SER A 158 13.94 19.28 14.50
CA SER A 158 13.66 20.61 15.05
C SER A 158 12.23 20.72 15.60
N ASN A 159 11.25 20.06 14.99
CA ASN A 159 9.88 19.96 15.51
C ASN A 159 9.72 18.97 16.68
N LEU A 160 10.54 17.93 16.77
CA LEU A 160 10.60 17.05 17.94
C LEU A 160 11.11 17.80 19.18
N ASN A 161 11.99 18.79 19.00
CA ASN A 161 12.36 19.70 20.09
C ASN A 161 11.20 20.60 20.54
N PHE A 162 10.23 20.92 19.67
CA PHE A 162 8.98 21.60 20.05
C PHE A 162 7.98 20.64 20.71
N LEU A 163 7.91 19.37 20.29
CA LEU A 163 7.08 18.33 20.93
C LEU A 163 7.58 17.97 22.34
N HIS A 164 8.87 18.11 22.62
CA HIS A 164 9.41 17.98 23.98
C HIS A 164 8.88 19.04 24.96
N SER A 165 8.34 20.17 24.47
CA SER A 165 7.74 21.21 25.31
C SER A 165 6.27 20.96 25.64
N ALA A 166 5.58 20.08 24.90
CA ALA A 166 4.21 19.68 25.20
C ALA A 166 4.24 18.38 26.01
N LEU A 167 4.68 18.48 27.27
CA LEU A 167 4.56 17.39 28.25
C LEU A 167 3.08 17.21 28.62
N THR A 168 2.29 16.64 27.70
CA THR A 168 1.07 15.97 28.11
C THR A 168 1.47 14.85 29.08
N PRO A 169 0.84 14.73 30.26
CA PRO A 169 1.16 13.65 31.18
C PRO A 169 1.05 12.34 30.42
N ARG A 170 2.14 11.54 30.38
CA ARG A 170 2.11 10.20 29.78
C ARG A 170 0.88 9.49 30.35
N PRO A 171 -0.14 9.17 29.53
CA PRO A 171 -1.30 8.47 30.04
C PRO A 171 -0.81 7.15 30.63
N ARG A 172 -1.04 6.96 31.93
CA ARG A 172 -0.71 5.71 32.61
C ARG A 172 -1.65 4.65 32.01
N ASN A 173 -1.10 3.54 31.54
CA ASN A 173 -1.83 2.36 31.03
C ASN A 173 -2.60 2.54 29.70
N VAL A 174 -1.94 3.02 28.63
CA VAL A 174 -2.49 2.84 27.27
C VAL A 174 -2.12 1.45 26.77
N SER A 175 -3.10 0.54 26.69
CA SER A 175 -2.93 -0.81 26.12
C SER A 175 -3.01 -0.82 24.59
N SER A 176 -3.75 0.12 24.01
CA SER A 176 -3.94 0.26 22.56
C SER A 176 -3.92 1.73 22.16
N PHE A 177 -3.18 2.06 21.11
CA PHE A 177 -3.02 3.41 20.59
C PHE A 177 -3.31 3.39 19.09
N VAL A 178 -4.38 4.08 18.69
CA VAL A 178 -4.77 4.21 17.28
C VAL A 178 -4.20 5.53 16.76
N VAL A 179 -3.41 5.45 15.70
CA VAL A 179 -2.89 6.60 14.96
C VAL A 179 -3.83 6.88 13.80
N GLU A 180 -4.49 8.03 13.84
CA GLU A 180 -5.28 8.53 12.73
C GLU A 180 -4.36 9.17 11.69
N LEU A 181 -4.46 8.73 10.45
CA LEU A 181 -3.65 9.21 9.33
C LEU A 181 -4.50 10.05 8.39
N HIS A 182 -4.02 11.26 8.12
CA HIS A 182 -4.46 12.07 6.99
C HIS A 182 -3.29 12.16 6.01
N ILE A 183 -3.46 11.65 4.79
CA ILE A 183 -2.38 11.56 3.79
C ILE A 183 -2.56 12.65 2.74
N ILE A 184 -1.48 13.33 2.37
CA ILE A 184 -1.46 14.25 1.23
C ILE A 184 -0.85 13.51 0.05
N SER A 185 -1.57 13.48 -1.07
CA SER A 185 -1.10 12.95 -2.35
C SER A 185 -0.85 14.12 -3.27
N ASP A 186 0.32 14.17 -3.91
CA ASP A 186 0.65 15.16 -4.93
C ASP A 186 0.11 14.77 -6.31
N GLU A 187 0.15 15.71 -7.26
CA GLU A 187 -0.31 15.53 -8.64
C GLU A 187 0.34 14.30 -9.33
N GLU A 188 1.66 14.11 -9.17
CA GLU A 188 2.38 12.99 -9.81
C GLU A 188 1.90 11.62 -9.31
N HIS A 189 1.68 11.48 -8.00
CA HIS A 189 1.11 10.24 -7.46
C HIS A 189 -0.34 10.05 -7.92
N GLN A 190 -1.13 11.13 -8.00
CA GLN A 190 -2.54 11.08 -8.38
C GLN A 190 -2.75 10.66 -9.83
N ASP A 191 -1.86 11.01 -10.75
CA ASP A 191 -1.96 10.69 -12.19
C ASP A 191 -2.08 9.18 -12.48
N HIS A 192 -1.75 8.34 -11.49
CA HIS A 192 -1.88 6.88 -11.57
C HIS A 192 -3.29 6.36 -11.26
N PHE A 193 -4.21 7.21 -10.79
CA PHE A 193 -5.56 6.83 -10.35
C PHE A 193 -6.63 7.57 -11.15
N ARG A 194 -7.65 6.84 -11.60
CA ARG A 194 -8.78 7.41 -12.35
C ARG A 194 -9.87 7.95 -11.44
N THR A 195 -9.98 7.39 -10.23
CA THR A 195 -11.00 7.75 -9.27
C THR A 195 -10.41 7.95 -7.87
N LYS A 196 -11.16 8.63 -7.01
CA LYS A 196 -10.78 8.86 -5.61
C LYS A 196 -10.77 7.56 -4.83
N GLU A 197 -11.68 6.65 -5.17
CA GLU A 197 -11.80 5.32 -4.59
C GLU A 197 -10.56 4.47 -4.90
N GLU A 198 -10.01 4.55 -6.11
CA GLU A 198 -8.75 3.86 -6.46
C GLU A 198 -7.58 4.38 -5.61
N LEU A 199 -7.45 5.70 -5.46
CA LEU A 199 -6.44 6.31 -4.59
C LEU A 199 -6.61 5.87 -3.13
N ILE A 200 -7.84 5.96 -2.58
CA ILE A 200 -8.13 5.54 -1.20
C ILE A 200 -7.85 4.05 -1.01
N THR A 201 -8.15 3.22 -2.01
CA THR A 201 -7.84 1.78 -2.00
C THR A 201 -6.34 1.54 -1.89
N CYS A 202 -5.55 2.22 -2.73
CA CYS A 202 -4.08 2.14 -2.69
C CYS A 202 -3.54 2.55 -1.31
N LEU A 203 -3.97 3.72 -0.80
CA LEU A 203 -3.57 4.22 0.51
C LEU A 203 -4.02 3.30 1.65
N GLY A 204 -5.20 2.69 1.55
CA GLY A 204 -5.73 1.72 2.50
C GLY A 204 -4.89 0.45 2.54
N VAL A 205 -4.56 -0.11 1.38
CA VAL A 205 -3.67 -1.26 1.23
C VAL A 205 -2.29 -0.97 1.84
N MET A 206 -1.72 0.20 1.57
CA MET A 206 -0.43 0.62 2.15
C MET A 206 -0.50 0.80 3.66
N THR A 207 -1.54 1.49 4.17
CA THR A 207 -1.74 1.69 5.61
C THR A 207 -1.91 0.35 6.33
N ASN A 208 -2.60 -0.61 5.71
CA ASN A 208 -2.77 -1.93 6.27
C ASN A 208 -1.45 -2.71 6.28
N ALA A 209 -0.62 -2.58 5.25
CA ALA A 209 0.73 -3.14 5.26
C ALA A 209 1.61 -2.54 6.37
N VAL A 210 1.42 -1.26 6.72
CA VAL A 210 2.06 -0.66 7.90
C VAL A 210 1.58 -1.36 9.17
N ASN A 211 0.27 -1.58 9.35
CA ASN A 211 -0.27 -2.32 10.50
C ASN A 211 0.39 -3.71 10.66
N LEU A 212 0.68 -4.41 9.56
CA LEU A 212 1.34 -5.71 9.58
C LEU A 212 2.76 -5.67 10.17
N ARG A 213 3.43 -4.50 10.15
CA ARG A 213 4.74 -4.29 10.78
C ARG A 213 4.66 -4.06 12.29
N PHE A 214 3.50 -3.67 12.79
CA PHE A 214 3.27 -3.40 14.22
C PHE A 214 2.51 -4.52 14.93
N LEU A 215 2.19 -5.63 14.25
CA LEU A 215 1.43 -6.76 14.82
C LEU A 215 2.04 -7.32 16.12
N ASP A 216 3.37 -7.36 16.22
CA ASP A 216 4.09 -7.90 17.37
C ASP A 216 4.20 -6.90 18.54
N MET A 217 3.82 -5.65 18.32
CA MET A 217 3.84 -4.62 19.36
C MET A 217 2.62 -4.78 20.26
N LYS A 218 2.84 -5.11 21.55
CA LYS A 218 1.73 -5.41 22.49
C LYS A 218 1.54 -4.38 23.61
N THR A 219 2.52 -3.51 23.87
CA THR A 219 2.44 -2.57 25.00
C THR A 219 3.16 -1.24 24.70
N PRO A 220 2.44 -0.23 24.16
CA PRO A 220 1.06 -0.33 23.68
C PRO A 220 0.97 -1.15 22.39
N SER A 221 -0.18 -1.76 22.12
CA SER A 221 -0.53 -2.14 20.75
C SER A 221 -0.72 -0.86 19.92
N ILE A 222 -0.13 -0.79 18.73
CA ILE A 222 -0.24 0.36 17.82
C ILE A 222 -0.94 -0.09 16.54
N SER A 223 -1.94 0.67 16.12
CA SER A 223 -2.61 0.49 14.84
C SER A 223 -2.83 1.83 14.16
N PHE A 224 -2.85 1.83 12.84
CA PHE A 224 -3.05 2.98 11.99
C PHE A 224 -4.40 2.89 11.30
N LYS A 225 -5.09 4.02 11.22
CA LYS A 225 -6.39 4.17 10.58
C LYS A 225 -6.37 5.36 9.64
N LEU A 226 -6.67 5.15 8.37
CA LEU A 226 -6.76 6.22 7.38
C LEU A 226 -8.10 6.96 7.58
N VAL A 227 -8.01 8.23 7.97
CA VAL A 227 -9.20 9.07 8.26
C VAL A 227 -9.40 10.18 7.24
N GLY A 228 -8.37 10.51 6.46
CA GLY A 228 -8.50 11.52 5.42
C GLY A 228 -7.42 11.48 4.36
N VAL A 229 -7.74 12.09 3.21
CA VAL A 229 -6.83 12.26 2.08
C VAL A 229 -6.96 13.68 1.57
N THR A 230 -5.84 14.35 1.32
CA THR A 230 -5.79 15.60 0.56
C THR A 230 -5.15 15.33 -0.79
N ASN A 231 -5.85 15.71 -1.84
CA ASN A 231 -5.35 15.85 -3.19
C ASN A 231 -4.85 17.30 -3.33
N SER A 232 -3.55 17.45 -3.62
CA SER A 232 -2.82 18.73 -3.74
C SER A 232 -1.88 18.74 -4.93
#